data_AF-A0A1F5VKP6-F1
#
_entry.id   AF-A0A1F5VKP6-F1
#
_cell.length_a   1.000
_cell.length_b   1.000
_cell.length_c   1.000
_cell.angle_alpha   90.00
_cell.angle_beta   90.00
_cell.angle_gamma   90.00
#
_symmetry.space_group_name_H-M   'P 1'
#
loop_
_entity.id
_entity.type
_entity.pdbx_description
1 polymer ?
#
loop_
_entity_poly.entity_id
_entity_poly.type
_entity_poly.pdbx_seq_one_letter_code
_entity_poly.pdbx_strand_id
1 'polypeptide(L)'
;MIDIDVLLKFYEDIELTILIVAAGLIMPAIAFFGFQFTLLKGQIIYKHYLFLKKDFKISDLSHILYQPTWSGVMSMDSKTNMRSLHIVRRSGGWRDTISLANGAFREEDLADIAKRLKEINPKVITDEFTETLIKKYEKS
;
A
#
# COMPACT_ATOMS: atom_id res chain seq x y z
N MET A 1 -1.20 -40.84 -12.35
CA MET A 1 -1.03 -40.95 -13.81
C MET A 1 -2.08 -40.03 -14.41
N ILE A 2 -1.68 -38.93 -15.06
CA ILE A 2 -2.64 -37.99 -15.66
C ILE A 2 -3.15 -38.65 -16.95
N ASP A 3 -4.46 -38.73 -17.11
CA ASP A 3 -5.11 -39.36 -18.26
C ASP A 3 -4.93 -38.48 -19.52
N ILE A 4 -4.30 -39.05 -20.54
CA ILE A 4 -3.93 -38.33 -21.78
C ILE A 4 -5.18 -37.91 -22.56
N ASP A 5 -6.26 -38.71 -22.48
CA ASP A 5 -7.51 -38.41 -23.19
C ASP A 5 -8.25 -37.22 -22.56
N VAL A 6 -8.06 -36.99 -21.26
CA VAL A 6 -8.56 -35.80 -20.56
C VAL A 6 -7.77 -34.56 -20.96
N LEU A 7 -6.43 -34.67 -21.10
CA LEU A 7 -5.57 -33.56 -21.56
C LEU A 7 -5.88 -33.14 -23.00
N LEU A 8 -6.19 -34.08 -23.89
CA LEU A 8 -6.54 -33.79 -25.28
C LEU A 8 -7.87 -33.04 -25.42
N LYS A 9 -8.87 -33.36 -24.58
CA LYS A 9 -10.15 -32.61 -24.55
C LYS A 9 -10.00 -31.15 -24.15
N PHE A 10 -9.07 -30.82 -23.26
CA PHE A 10 -8.78 -29.42 -22.94
C PHE A 10 -8.20 -28.68 -24.16
N TYR A 11 -7.40 -29.35 -25.00
CA TYR A 11 -6.76 -28.75 -26.16
C TYR A 11 -7.71 -28.44 -27.32
N GLU A 12 -8.82 -29.18 -27.44
CA GLU A 12 -9.86 -28.92 -28.44
C GLU A 12 -10.74 -27.71 -28.08
N ASP A 13 -10.91 -27.42 -26.79
CA ASP A 13 -11.68 -26.29 -26.29
C ASP A 13 -10.75 -25.10 -25.99
N ILE A 14 -10.38 -24.39 -27.06
CA ILE A 14 -9.46 -23.25 -27.03
C ILE A 14 -9.91 -22.17 -26.05
N GLU A 15 -11.23 -21.92 -25.93
CA GLU A 15 -11.78 -20.92 -25.01
C GLU A 15 -11.56 -21.32 -23.55
N LEU A 16 -11.82 -22.59 -23.21
CA LEU A 16 -11.60 -23.13 -21.87
C LEU A 16 -10.11 -23.16 -21.50
N THR A 17 -9.24 -23.53 -22.44
CA THR A 17 -7.79 -23.52 -22.23
C THR A 17 -7.25 -22.11 -22.04
N ILE A 18 -7.69 -21.13 -22.84
CA ILE A 18 -7.32 -19.72 -22.66
C ILE A 18 -7.79 -19.23 -21.28
N LEU A 19 -9.01 -19.56 -20.86
CA LEU A 19 -9.55 -19.16 -19.56
C LEU A 19 -8.76 -19.74 -18.39
N ILE A 20 -8.38 -21.03 -18.45
CA ILE A 20 -7.61 -21.70 -17.40
C ILE A 20 -6.18 -21.15 -17.33
N VAL A 21 -5.54 -20.92 -18.47
CA VAL A 21 -4.20 -20.31 -18.53
C VAL A 21 -4.23 -18.87 -18.03
N ALA A 22 -5.26 -18.10 -18.42
CA ALA A 22 -5.50 -16.76 -17.91
C ALA A 22 -5.73 -16.78 -16.38
N ALA A 23 -6.57 -17.65 -15.85
CA ALA A 23 -6.77 -17.78 -14.40
C ALA A 23 -5.47 -18.21 -13.69
N GLY A 24 -4.70 -19.12 -14.26
CA GLY A 24 -3.45 -19.63 -13.69
C GLY A 24 -2.28 -18.64 -13.73
N LEU A 25 -2.28 -17.65 -14.63
CA LEU A 25 -1.21 -16.64 -14.75
C LEU A 25 -1.64 -15.27 -14.23
N ILE A 26 -2.88 -14.86 -14.48
CA ILE A 26 -3.42 -13.54 -14.11
C ILE A 26 -3.80 -13.49 -12.63
N MET A 27 -4.41 -14.53 -12.06
CA MET A 27 -4.78 -14.51 -10.62
C MET A 27 -3.57 -14.43 -9.69
N PRO A 28 -2.48 -15.22 -9.89
CA PRO A 28 -1.27 -15.03 -9.10
C PRO A 28 -0.67 -13.65 -9.34
N ALA A 29 -0.63 -13.18 -10.60
CA ALA A 29 -0.18 -11.83 -10.91
C ALA A 29 -0.97 -10.78 -10.12
N ILE A 30 -2.30 -10.81 -10.13
CA ILE A 30 -3.15 -9.89 -9.35
C ILE A 30 -2.86 -10.01 -7.85
N ALA A 31 -2.65 -11.22 -7.31
CA ALA A 31 -2.27 -11.43 -5.92
C ALA A 31 -0.87 -10.88 -5.57
N PHE A 32 0.04 -10.81 -6.55
CA PHE A 32 1.35 -10.15 -6.44
C PHE A 32 1.28 -8.62 -6.63
N PHE A 33 0.22 -8.09 -7.24
CA PHE A 33 0.07 -6.67 -7.62
C PHE A 33 -0.80 -5.82 -6.68
N GLY A 34 -0.85 -6.16 -5.38
CA GLY A 34 -1.58 -5.38 -4.37
C GLY A 34 -0.67 -4.75 -3.30
N PHE A 35 -0.84 -3.45 -3.04
CA PHE A 35 -0.39 -2.83 -1.78
C PHE A 35 -1.39 -3.17 -0.69
N GLN A 36 -0.98 -3.92 0.33
CA GLN A 36 -1.86 -4.20 1.48
C GLN A 36 -1.40 -3.36 2.67
N PHE A 37 -2.23 -2.40 3.07
CA PHE A 37 -2.11 -1.69 4.34
C PHE A 37 -3.20 -2.19 5.28
N THR A 38 -2.84 -2.54 6.50
CA THR A 38 -3.79 -2.99 7.51
C THR A 38 -3.46 -2.36 8.86
N LEU A 39 -4.43 -1.62 9.39
CA LEU A 39 -4.38 -1.04 10.73
C LEU A 39 -5.12 -1.97 11.69
N LEU A 40 -4.39 -2.56 12.64
CA LEU A 40 -4.94 -3.38 13.71
C LEU A 40 -4.80 -2.64 15.04
N LYS A 41 -5.49 -3.12 16.09
CA LYS A 41 -5.46 -2.51 17.42
C LYS A 41 -4.04 -2.52 18.00
N GLY A 42 -3.30 -1.42 17.82
CA GLY A 42 -1.93 -1.24 18.31
C GLY A 42 -0.81 -1.57 17.33
N GLN A 43 -1.09 -2.01 16.09
CA GLN A 43 -0.07 -2.37 15.10
C GLN A 43 -0.48 -2.01 13.67
N ILE A 44 0.54 -1.76 12.84
CA ILE A 44 0.41 -1.46 11.42
C ILE A 44 1.14 -2.55 10.65
N ILE A 45 0.43 -3.20 9.75
CA ILE A 45 1.01 -4.17 8.83
C ILE A 45 0.94 -3.58 7.43
N TYR A 46 2.10 -3.46 6.79
CA TYR A 46 2.23 -3.05 5.40
C TYR A 46 2.93 -4.16 4.62
N LYS A 47 2.32 -4.60 3.52
CA LYS A 47 2.94 -5.54 2.58
C LYS A 47 3.11 -4.86 1.24
N HIS A 48 4.35 -4.86 0.77
CA HIS A 48 4.73 -4.41 -0.55
C HIS A 48 4.90 -5.60 -1.51
N TYR A 49 4.91 -5.36 -2.82
CA TYR A 49 5.30 -6.37 -3.80
C TYR A 49 6.68 -6.96 -3.44
N LEU A 50 6.88 -8.26 -3.68
CA LEU A 50 8.04 -9.08 -3.28
C LEU A 50 8.17 -9.41 -1.77
N PHE A 51 7.07 -9.77 -1.09
CA PHE A 51 7.08 -10.34 0.28
C PHE A 51 7.69 -9.44 1.37
N LEU A 52 7.98 -8.16 1.09
CA LEU A 52 8.45 -7.20 2.07
C LEU A 52 7.28 -6.78 2.97
N LYS A 53 7.06 -7.57 4.02
CA LYS A 53 6.15 -7.27 5.12
C LYS A 53 6.88 -6.38 6.13
N LYS A 54 6.33 -5.18 6.36
CA LYS A 54 6.67 -4.30 7.49
C LYS A 54 5.58 -4.42 8.53
N ASP A 55 5.99 -4.60 9.78
CA ASP A 55 5.08 -4.78 10.91
C ASP A 55 5.57 -3.89 12.05
N PHE A 56 4.86 -2.79 12.30
CA PHE A 56 5.24 -1.76 13.26
C PHE A 56 4.21 -1.68 14.39
N LYS A 57 4.67 -1.67 15.63
CA LYS A 57 3.82 -1.29 16.77
C LYS A 57 3.55 0.21 16.71
N ILE A 58 2.30 0.61 16.92
CA ILE A 58 1.91 2.03 16.87
C ILE A 58 2.61 2.84 17.99
N SER A 59 2.87 2.21 19.14
CA SER A 59 3.63 2.79 20.26
C SER A 59 5.07 3.16 19.89
N ASP A 60 5.63 2.48 18.89
CA ASP A 60 7.03 2.65 18.49
C ASP A 60 7.16 3.68 17.38
N LEU A 61 6.08 4.34 16.96
CA LEU A 61 6.11 5.39 15.95
C LEU A 61 6.68 6.68 16.52
N SER A 62 7.58 7.29 15.76
CA SER A 62 8.17 8.59 16.08
C SER A 62 7.57 9.70 15.24
N HIS A 63 7.36 9.47 13.94
CA HIS A 63 6.88 10.51 13.04
C HIS A 63 5.84 10.00 12.04
N ILE A 64 4.92 10.88 11.66
CA ILE A 64 4.03 10.73 10.50
C ILE A 64 4.22 11.99 9.65
N LEU A 65 4.73 11.82 8.44
CA LEU A 65 5.15 12.94 7.58
C LEU A 65 4.45 12.85 6.23
N TYR A 66 3.92 13.97 5.72
CA TYR A 66 3.30 14.00 4.40
C TYR A 66 4.21 14.73 3.42
N GLN A 67 5.08 13.99 2.75
CA GLN A 67 6.20 14.55 1.97
C GLN A 67 6.08 14.24 0.48
N PRO A 68 6.77 14.99 -0.40
CA PRO A 68 6.86 14.63 -1.81
C PRO A 68 7.40 13.21 -2.01
N THR A 69 6.76 12.44 -2.90
CA THR A 69 7.17 11.06 -3.19
C THR A 69 8.50 11.06 -3.94
N TRP A 70 9.56 10.49 -3.37
CA TRP A 70 10.90 10.47 -4.00
C TRP A 70 11.17 9.26 -4.90
N SER A 71 10.20 8.36 -5.11
CA SER A 71 10.38 7.25 -6.06
C SER A 71 10.40 7.80 -7.48
N GLY A 72 11.34 7.35 -8.31
CA GLY A 72 11.54 7.71 -9.73
C GLY A 72 10.38 7.42 -10.70
N VAL A 73 9.15 7.65 -10.26
CA VAL A 73 7.98 7.80 -11.12
C VAL A 73 8.04 9.23 -11.62
N MET A 74 8.53 9.39 -12.85
CA MET A 74 8.32 10.57 -13.67
C MET A 74 6.82 10.87 -13.76
N SER A 75 6.26 11.66 -12.82
CA SER A 75 5.01 12.34 -13.09
C SER A 75 5.36 13.55 -13.95
N MET A 76 5.20 13.39 -15.27
CA MET A 76 5.34 14.43 -16.30
C MET A 76 4.30 15.57 -16.19
N ASP A 77 3.59 15.67 -15.07
CA ASP A 77 2.56 16.68 -14.84
C ASP A 77 2.87 17.46 -13.56
N SER A 78 3.54 18.60 -13.74
CA SER A 78 4.05 19.49 -12.69
C SER A 78 2.96 20.20 -11.87
N LYS A 79 1.68 19.83 -12.05
CA LYS A 79 0.53 20.44 -11.37
C LYS A 79 -0.07 19.58 -10.26
N THR A 80 0.31 18.30 -10.15
CA THR A 80 -0.11 17.41 -9.05
C THR A 80 1.12 16.72 -8.46
N ASN A 81 1.84 17.43 -7.59
CA ASN A 81 2.98 16.85 -6.89
C ASN A 81 2.50 15.61 -6.10
N MET A 82 2.84 14.41 -6.57
CA MET A 82 2.57 13.17 -5.84
C MET A 82 3.24 13.26 -4.46
N ARG A 83 2.44 13.10 -3.41
CA ARG A 83 2.91 13.09 -2.02
C ARG A 83 2.62 11.72 -1.41
N SER A 84 3.44 11.35 -0.45
CA SER A 84 3.33 10.10 0.29
C SER A 84 3.19 10.39 1.77
N LEU A 85 2.33 9.62 2.43
CA LEU A 85 2.30 9.55 3.88
C LEU A 85 3.39 8.59 4.35
N HIS A 86 4.38 9.10 5.05
CA HIS A 86 5.48 8.35 5.62
C HIS A 86 5.23 8.09 7.10
N ILE A 87 5.11 6.82 7.47
CA ILE A 87 4.94 6.37 8.85
C ILE A 87 6.28 5.81 9.33
N VAL A 88 6.90 6.49 10.30
CA VAL A 88 8.29 6.25 10.74
C VAL A 88 8.31 5.66 12.14
N ARG A 89 8.93 4.49 12.30
CA ARG A 89 9.09 3.81 13.59
C ARG A 89 10.14 4.53 14.48
N ARG A 90 11.43 4.32 14.27
CA ARG A 90 12.50 5.04 15.01
C ARG A 90 13.51 5.62 14.04
N SER A 91 13.71 6.94 14.05
CA SER A 91 14.84 7.71 13.44
C SER A 91 15.68 6.94 12.41
N GLY A 92 15.04 6.43 11.36
CA GLY A 92 15.57 5.29 10.62
C GLY A 92 15.24 5.39 9.14
N GLY A 93 16.17 4.91 8.33
CA GLY A 93 16.06 4.92 6.87
C GLY A 93 14.92 4.06 6.34
N TRP A 94 14.97 3.75 5.05
CA TRP A 94 13.87 3.12 4.30
C TRP A 94 13.24 1.84 4.91
N ARG A 95 13.95 1.11 5.79
CA ARG A 95 13.42 -0.08 6.47
C ARG A 95 12.44 0.26 7.60
N ASP A 96 12.64 1.38 8.28
CA ASP A 96 11.83 1.84 9.41
C ASP A 96 10.74 2.84 9.00
N THR A 97 10.55 3.01 7.69
CA THR A 97 9.54 3.91 7.11
C THR A 97 8.57 3.12 6.23
N ILE A 98 7.28 3.21 6.48
CA ILE A 98 6.23 2.78 5.55
C ILE A 98 5.81 4.01 4.75
N SER A 99 5.84 3.93 3.42
CA SER A 99 5.45 5.04 2.53
C SER A 99 4.16 4.67 1.81
N LEU A 100 3.11 5.46 1.99
CA LEU A 100 1.81 5.31 1.32
C LEU A 100 1.65 6.44 0.30
N ALA A 101 1.89 6.15 -0.98
CA ALA A 101 1.79 7.15 -2.04
C ALA A 101 0.32 7.46 -2.39
N ASN A 102 0.01 8.74 -2.58
CA ASN A 102 -1.33 9.20 -2.98
C ASN A 102 -1.77 8.77 -4.39
N GLY A 103 -0.88 8.13 -5.16
CA GLY A 103 -1.25 7.47 -6.42
C GLY A 103 -1.99 6.14 -6.22
N ALA A 104 -1.74 5.45 -5.09
CA ALA A 104 -2.38 4.17 -4.76
C ALA A 104 -3.45 4.28 -3.66
N PHE A 105 -3.43 5.37 -2.88
CA PHE A 105 -4.38 5.66 -1.80
C PHE A 105 -5.01 7.03 -2.02
N ARG A 106 -6.30 7.19 -1.77
CA ARG A 106 -6.94 8.52 -1.87
C ARG A 106 -6.40 9.41 -0.75
N GLU A 107 -6.29 10.72 -1.00
CA GLU A 107 -5.82 11.67 0.02
C GLU A 107 -6.66 11.64 1.30
N GLU A 108 -7.96 11.38 1.17
CA GLU A 108 -8.90 11.20 2.28
C GLU A 108 -8.53 9.98 3.15
N ASP A 109 -8.21 8.85 2.53
CA ASP A 109 -7.78 7.64 3.25
C ASP A 109 -6.46 7.90 4.00
N LEU A 110 -5.54 8.62 3.38
CA LEU A 110 -4.28 9.02 4.01
C LEU A 110 -4.51 9.93 5.22
N ALA A 111 -5.47 10.85 5.13
CA ALA A 111 -5.87 11.72 6.24
C ALA A 111 -6.47 10.93 7.41
N ASP A 112 -7.40 10.00 7.15
CA ASP A 112 -8.00 9.13 8.17
C ASP A 112 -6.94 8.25 8.85
N ILE A 113 -6.01 7.67 8.07
CA ILE A 113 -4.89 6.89 8.61
C ILE A 113 -4.03 7.75 9.54
N ALA A 114 -3.60 8.93 9.09
CA ALA A 114 -2.77 9.83 9.89
C ALA A 114 -3.47 10.24 11.19
N LYS A 115 -4.76 10.59 11.11
CA LYS A 115 -5.59 10.95 12.26
C LYS A 115 -5.68 9.81 13.26
N ARG A 116 -6.09 8.61 12.84
CA ARG A 116 -6.21 7.44 13.72
C ARG A 116 -4.90 7.07 14.39
N LEU A 117 -3.79 7.16 13.67
CA LEU A 117 -2.48 6.86 14.25
C LEU A 117 -2.08 7.87 15.34
N LYS A 118 -2.38 9.15 15.13
CA LYS A 118 -2.17 10.20 16.13
C LYS A 118 -3.09 10.04 17.34
N GLU A 119 -4.35 9.63 17.15
CA GLU A 119 -5.28 9.33 18.24
C GLU A 119 -4.80 8.13 19.08
N ILE A 120 -4.29 7.08 18.44
CA ILE A 120 -3.79 5.88 19.14
C ILE A 120 -2.44 6.14 19.82
N ASN A 121 -1.55 6.93 19.22
CA ASN A 121 -0.28 7.34 19.81
C ASN A 121 -0.12 8.88 19.76
N PRO A 122 -0.61 9.61 20.78
CA PRO A 122 -0.51 11.07 20.83
C PRO A 122 0.92 11.63 20.91
N LYS A 123 1.93 10.77 21.15
CA LYS A 123 3.34 11.17 21.20
C LYS A 123 3.98 11.25 19.82
N VAL A 124 3.32 10.74 18.77
CA VAL A 124 3.85 10.75 17.42
C VAL A 124 3.92 12.19 16.89
N ILE A 125 5.06 12.56 16.30
CA ILE A 125 5.29 13.90 15.77
C ILE A 125 4.77 13.97 14.34
N THR A 126 3.99 14.99 14.04
CA THR A 126 3.44 15.26 12.70
C THR A 126 4.04 16.54 12.13
N ASP A 127 4.25 16.59 10.81
CA ASP A 127 4.67 17.81 10.13
C ASP A 127 3.46 18.69 9.76
N GLU A 128 3.74 19.95 9.40
CA GLU A 128 2.73 20.94 9.03
C GLU A 128 1.83 20.47 7.88
N PHE A 129 2.41 19.72 6.93
CA PHE A 129 1.67 19.16 5.80
C PHE A 129 0.71 18.05 6.21
N THR A 130 1.11 17.17 7.14
CA THR A 130 0.22 16.14 7.69
C THR A 130 -0.92 16.77 8.48
N GLU A 131 -0.63 17.78 9.31
CA GLU A 131 -1.68 18.50 10.06
C GLU A 131 -2.68 19.18 9.12
N THR A 132 -2.18 19.78 8.04
CA THR A 132 -3.03 20.39 7.00
C THR A 132 -3.89 19.35 6.29
N LEU A 133 -3.32 18.18 5.97
CA LEU A 133 -4.04 17.07 5.37
C LEU A 133 -5.17 16.57 6.27
N ILE A 134 -4.90 16.37 7.57
CA ILE A 134 -5.93 15.95 8.54
C ILE A 134 -7.05 16.99 8.59
N LYS A 135 -6.71 18.27 8.75
CA LYS A 135 -7.71 19.36 8.83
C LYS A 135 -8.55 19.50 7.56
N LYS A 136 -7.96 19.26 6.39
CA LYS A 136 -8.65 19.33 5.09
C LYS A 136 -9.83 18.35 5.03
N TYR A 137 -9.69 17.17 5.63
CA TYR A 137 -10.69 16.09 5.58
C TYR A 137 -11.44 15.87 6.90
N GLU A 138 -11.17 16.66 7.94
CA GLU A 138 -11.88 16.58 9.23
C GLU A 138 -13.31 17.14 9.18
N LYS A 139 -13.65 17.90 8.12
CA LYS A 139 -14.95 18.57 7.94
C LYS A 139 -15.82 17.97 6.84
N SER A 140 -15.40 16.87 6.21
CA SER A 140 -16.13 16.17 5.16
C SER A 140 -16.93 15.00 5.70
#